data_AF-A0A4W5L3X7-F1
#
_entry.id   AF-A0A4W5L3X7-F1
#
_cell.length_a   1.000
_cell.length_b   1.000
_cell.length_c   1.000
_cell.angle_alpha   90.00
_cell.angle_beta   90.00
_cell.angle_gamma   90.00
#
_symmetry.space_group_name_H-M   'P 1'
#
loop_
_entity.id
_entity.type
_entity.pdbx_description
1 polymer ?
#
loop_
_entity_poly.entity_id
_entity_poly.type
_entity_poly.pdbx_seq_one_letter_code
_entity_poly.pdbx_strand_id
1 'polypeptide(L)'
;THVTVSLPPSLSLPHTVLNPDNSYEILVDQSSVSRGSLLHDVVPPVNPTKEIDDPTDSKPEDWDERAKIPDPEAVKPDNWDEEAPAKIQDPDAVKPEGWLDDEPEFVADPAANKPDDW
;
A
#
# COMPACT_ATOMS: atom_id res chain seq x y z
N THR A 1 -54.84 7.94 -22.13
CA THR A 1 -53.68 8.70 -22.63
C THR A 1 -52.42 7.95 -22.26
N HIS A 2 -51.73 7.34 -23.22
CA HIS A 2 -50.44 6.67 -22.96
C HIS A 2 -49.34 7.69 -23.24
N VAL A 3 -48.63 8.11 -22.20
CA VAL A 3 -47.50 9.04 -22.32
C VAL A 3 -46.27 8.19 -22.62
N THR A 4 -45.86 8.12 -23.88
CA THR A 4 -44.57 7.58 -24.28
C THR A 4 -43.51 8.64 -24.00
N VAL A 5 -42.73 8.45 -22.93
CA VAL A 5 -41.57 9.30 -22.64
C VAL A 5 -40.50 8.95 -23.67
N SER A 6 -40.28 9.83 -24.65
CA SER A 6 -39.18 9.70 -25.61
C SER A 6 -37.93 10.29 -24.97
N LEU A 7 -36.97 9.43 -24.59
CA LEU A 7 -35.71 9.86 -24.01
C LEU A 7 -34.69 10.22 -25.10
N PRO A 8 -33.83 11.23 -24.87
CA PRO A 8 -32.80 11.61 -25.82
C PRO A 8 -31.75 10.49 -25.99
N PRO A 9 -31.12 10.36 -27.17
CA PRO A 9 -30.22 9.24 -27.51
C PRO A 9 -28.94 9.16 -26.67
N SER A 10 -28.69 10.15 -25.81
CA SER A 10 -27.53 10.23 -24.91
C SER A 10 -27.83 9.86 -23.46
N LEU A 11 -29.08 9.53 -23.12
CA LEU A 11 -29.48 9.25 -21.75
C LEU A 11 -29.81 7.76 -21.60
N SER A 12 -28.90 7.03 -20.96
CA SER A 12 -29.12 5.65 -20.56
C SER A 12 -29.89 5.61 -19.24
N LEU A 13 -30.89 4.74 -19.14
CA LEU A 13 -31.79 4.66 -17.98
C LEU A 13 -31.50 3.44 -17.11
N PRO A 14 -30.89 3.64 -15.92
CA PRO A 14 -30.74 2.56 -14.97
C PRO A 14 -32.08 2.23 -14.30
N HIS A 15 -32.45 0.96 -14.31
CA HIS A 15 -33.58 0.40 -13.59
C HIS A 15 -33.05 -0.69 -12.66
N THR A 16 -33.43 -0.66 -11.38
CA THR A 16 -33.06 -1.71 -10.42
C THR A 16 -34.30 -2.47 -9.99
N VAL A 17 -34.26 -3.79 -10.11
CA VAL A 17 -35.29 -4.71 -9.65
C VAL A 17 -34.79 -5.38 -8.37
N LEU A 18 -35.60 -5.34 -7.33
CA LEU A 18 -35.32 -5.99 -6.05
C LEU A 18 -36.38 -7.07 -5.83
N ASN A 19 -35.94 -8.30 -5.60
CA ASN A 19 -36.80 -9.44 -5.36
C ASN A 19 -36.94 -9.72 -3.86
N PRO A 20 -38.06 -10.34 -3.43
CA PRO A 20 -38.28 -10.69 -2.01
C PRO A 20 -37.31 -11.77 -1.49
N ASP A 21 -36.56 -12.46 -2.36
CA ASP A 21 -35.50 -13.40 -2.00
C ASP A 21 -34.15 -12.71 -1.74
N ASN A 22 -34.13 -11.38 -1.63
CA ASN A 22 -32.95 -10.53 -1.48
C ASN A 22 -31.98 -10.56 -2.69
N SER A 23 -32.43 -11.00 -3.86
CA SER A 23 -31.67 -10.82 -5.10
C SER A 23 -31.97 -9.46 -5.74
N TYR A 24 -30.98 -8.90 -6.43
CA TYR A 24 -31.11 -7.68 -7.21
C TYR A 24 -30.71 -7.89 -8.65
N GLU A 25 -31.29 -7.09 -9.54
CA GLU A 25 -30.91 -7.01 -10.94
C GLU A 25 -30.91 -5.54 -11.39
N ILE A 26 -29.79 -5.11 -11.97
CA ILE A 26 -29.61 -3.77 -12.53
C ILE A 26 -29.71 -3.91 -14.04
N LEU A 27 -30.63 -3.14 -14.62
CA LEU A 27 -30.85 -3.04 -16.04
C LEU A 27 -30.49 -1.64 -16.53
N VAL A 28 -29.88 -1.56 -17.70
CA VAL A 28 -29.66 -0.32 -18.43
C VAL A 28 -30.32 -0.47 -19.80
N ASP A 29 -31.25 0.41 -20.13
CA ASP A 29 -31.96 0.38 -21.42
C ASP A 29 -32.62 -0.99 -21.70
N GLN A 30 -33.25 -1.56 -20.67
CA GLN A 30 -33.88 -2.89 -20.66
C GLN A 30 -32.92 -4.09 -20.81
N SER A 31 -31.60 -3.87 -20.80
CA SER A 31 -30.58 -4.92 -20.79
C SER A 31 -30.03 -5.15 -19.39
N SER A 32 -29.94 -6.42 -18.96
CA SER A 32 -29.36 -6.79 -17.65
C SER A 32 -27.84 -6.61 -17.65
N VAL A 33 -27.33 -5.77 -16.75
CA VAL A 33 -25.89 -5.46 -16.65
C VAL A 33 -25.26 -5.98 -15.36
N SER A 34 -26.05 -6.26 -14.33
CA SER A 34 -25.55 -6.81 -13.07
C SER A 34 -26.67 -7.52 -12.32
N ARG A 35 -26.39 -8.70 -11.76
CA ARG A 35 -27.33 -9.47 -10.93
C ARG A 35 -26.55 -10.13 -9.80
N GLY A 36 -27.11 -10.13 -8.60
CA GLY A 36 -26.48 -10.73 -7.42
C GLY A 36 -27.40 -10.79 -6.21
N SER A 37 -26.86 -11.19 -5.07
CA SER A 37 -27.53 -11.13 -3.77
C SER A 37 -27.14 -9.86 -3.03
N LEU A 38 -28.13 -9.13 -2.52
CA LEU A 38 -27.91 -7.96 -1.67
C LEU A 38 -27.11 -8.30 -0.41
N LEU A 39 -27.17 -9.55 0.06
CA LEU A 39 -26.54 -9.99 1.30
C LEU A 39 -25.08 -10.42 1.14
N HIS A 40 -24.66 -10.78 -0.07
CA HIS A 40 -23.35 -11.40 -0.31
C HIS A 40 -22.50 -10.64 -1.33
N ASP A 41 -23.12 -10.03 -2.33
CA ASP A 41 -22.41 -9.44 -3.48
C ASP A 41 -22.30 -7.91 -3.41
N VAL A 42 -22.85 -7.29 -2.36
CA VAL A 42 -22.82 -5.83 -2.17
C VAL A 42 -21.76 -5.44 -1.14
N VAL A 43 -20.94 -4.45 -1.50
CA VAL A 43 -19.94 -3.83 -0.63
C VAL A 43 -20.29 -2.34 -0.48
N PRO A 44 -20.47 -1.82 0.75
CA PRO A 44 -20.37 -2.51 2.04
C PRO A 44 -21.53 -3.50 2.28
N PRO A 45 -21.34 -4.52 3.15
CA PRO A 45 -22.37 -5.50 3.45
C PRO A 45 -23.63 -4.82 4.02
N VAL A 46 -24.79 -5.20 3.48
CA VAL A 46 -26.10 -4.62 3.86
C VAL A 46 -26.48 -4.97 5.29
N ASN A 47 -26.12 -6.19 5.72
CA ASN A 47 -26.29 -6.61 7.10
C ASN A 47 -25.01 -6.31 7.88
N PRO A 48 -25.14 -5.79 9.12
CA PRO A 48 -24.00 -5.70 10.02
C PRO A 48 -23.40 -7.10 10.21
N THR A 49 -22.09 -7.15 10.43
CA THR A 49 -21.41 -8.41 10.75
C THR A 49 -22.06 -9.03 11.98
N LYS A 50 -22.21 -10.35 11.96
CA LYS A 50 -22.79 -11.10 13.09
C LYS A 50 -21.97 -10.94 14.37
N GLU A 51 -20.68 -10.68 14.20
CA GLU A 51 -19.69 -10.50 15.25
C GLU A 51 -19.10 -9.09 15.11
N ILE A 52 -18.96 -8.42 16.23
CA ILE A 52 -18.25 -7.14 16.37
C ILE A 52 -17.10 -7.38 17.34
N ASP A 53 -15.92 -6.86 17.03
CA ASP A 53 -14.82 -6.84 18.00
C ASP A 53 -15.25 -6.06 19.25
N ASP A 54 -14.98 -6.62 20.43
CA ASP A 54 -15.34 -5.97 21.69
C ASP A 54 -14.47 -4.71 21.86
N PRO A 55 -15.05 -3.50 21.91
CA PRO A 55 -14.29 -2.26 22.03
C PRO A 55 -13.56 -2.13 23.38
N THR A 56 -13.88 -2.98 24.35
CA THR A 56 -13.21 -3.06 25.64
C THR A 56 -12.14 -4.15 25.69
N ASP A 57 -12.10 -5.03 24.69
CA ASP A 57 -11.04 -6.02 24.56
C ASP A 57 -9.79 -5.34 24.01
N SER A 58 -8.67 -5.58 24.67
CA SER A 58 -7.39 -5.02 24.31
C SER A 58 -6.38 -6.13 24.43
N LYS A 59 -5.57 -6.30 23.38
CA LYS A 59 -4.46 -7.24 23.40
C LYS A 59 -3.60 -6.96 24.65
N PRO A 60 -3.34 -7.97 25.50
CA PRO A 60 -2.54 -7.77 26.71
C PRO A 60 -1.12 -7.34 26.34
N GLU A 61 -0.48 -6.55 27.21
CA GLU A 61 0.87 -6.02 26.97
C GLU A 61 1.92 -7.13 26.79
N ASP A 62 1.68 -8.31 27.34
CA ASP A 62 2.55 -9.50 27.24
C ASP A 62 2.28 -10.35 25.98
N TRP A 63 1.37 -9.92 25.09
CA TRP A 63 1.04 -10.69 23.90
C TRP A 63 2.15 -10.61 22.84
N ASP A 64 2.83 -11.72 22.61
CA ASP A 64 3.86 -11.83 21.58
C ASP A 64 3.26 -12.07 20.18
N GLU A 65 3.31 -11.05 19.32
CA GLU A 65 2.88 -11.13 17.90
C GLU A 65 4.00 -11.56 16.94
N ARG A 66 5.19 -11.90 17.44
CA ARG A 66 6.33 -12.23 16.58
C ARG A 66 6.08 -13.56 15.86
N ALA A 67 5.90 -13.50 14.54
CA ALA A 67 5.76 -14.69 13.69
C ALA A 67 7.04 -15.57 13.65
N LYS A 68 8.20 -15.00 13.99
CA LYS A 68 9.47 -15.70 14.11
C LYS A 68 10.19 -15.22 15.37
N ILE A 69 10.63 -16.16 16.19
CA ILE A 69 11.43 -15.91 17.40
C ILE A 69 12.85 -16.42 17.13
N PRO A 70 13.90 -15.68 17.51
CA PRO A 70 15.27 -16.19 17.42
C PRO A 70 15.41 -17.45 18.27
N ASP A 71 16.16 -18.44 17.77
CA ASP A 71 16.41 -19.68 18.51
C ASP A 71 17.20 -19.38 19.80
N PRO A 72 16.65 -19.70 21.00
CA PRO A 72 17.33 -19.44 22.25
C PRO A 72 18.62 -20.27 22.44
N GLU A 73 18.80 -21.37 21.69
CA GLU A 73 20.00 -22.21 21.73
C GLU A 73 21.05 -21.78 20.68
N ALA A 74 20.71 -20.86 19.77
CA ALA A 74 21.64 -20.37 18.77
C ALA A 74 22.71 -19.47 19.41
N VAL A 75 23.92 -19.98 19.53
CA VAL A 75 25.09 -19.21 19.94
C VAL A 75 25.79 -18.69 18.69
N LYS A 76 26.07 -17.39 18.69
CA LYS A 76 26.91 -16.75 17.68
C LYS A 76 28.28 -17.45 17.63
N PRO A 77 28.76 -17.92 16.46
CA PRO A 77 30.00 -18.68 16.38
C PRO A 77 31.22 -17.77 16.66
N ASP A 78 32.30 -18.34 17.20
CA ASP A 78 33.52 -17.60 17.57
C ASP A 78 34.18 -16.84 16.41
N ASN A 79 33.94 -17.28 15.17
CA ASN A 79 34.44 -16.65 13.94
C ASN A 79 33.54 -15.52 13.41
N TRP A 80 32.43 -15.20 14.09
CA TRP A 80 31.58 -14.08 13.71
C TRP A 80 32.07 -12.80 14.39
N ASP A 81 32.76 -11.99 13.61
CA ASP A 81 33.18 -10.66 14.02
C ASP A 81 32.05 -9.64 13.78
N GLU A 82 31.48 -9.10 14.86
CA GLU A 82 30.46 -8.02 14.78
C GLU A 82 31.09 -6.65 14.51
N GLU A 83 32.39 -6.51 14.70
CA GLU A 83 33.15 -5.28 14.46
C GLU A 83 33.74 -5.24 13.05
N ALA A 84 33.62 -6.34 12.29
CA ALA A 84 34.08 -6.41 10.92
C ALA A 84 33.37 -5.34 10.06
N PRO A 85 34.14 -4.52 9.32
CA PRO A 85 33.57 -3.45 8.51
C PRO A 85 32.71 -4.03 7.38
N ALA A 86 31.52 -3.47 7.18
CA ALA A 86 30.60 -3.90 6.12
C ALA A 86 31.16 -3.72 4.70
N LYS A 87 32.19 -2.86 4.53
CA LYS A 87 32.91 -2.64 3.28
C LYS A 87 34.41 -2.70 3.55
N ILE A 88 35.12 -3.50 2.76
CA ILE A 88 36.59 -3.55 2.72
C ILE A 88 37.07 -2.85 1.44
N GLN A 89 38.24 -2.20 1.49
CA GLN A 89 38.85 -1.66 0.28
C GLN A 89 39.32 -2.83 -0.59
N ASP A 90 39.11 -2.70 -1.90
CA ASP A 90 39.55 -3.70 -2.87
C ASP A 90 41.08 -3.64 -3.00
N PRO A 91 41.82 -4.71 -2.67
CA PRO A 91 43.27 -4.74 -2.78
C PRO A 91 43.78 -4.63 -4.22
N ASP A 92 42.95 -4.95 -5.21
CA ASP A 92 43.28 -4.87 -6.64
C ASP A 92 42.85 -3.54 -7.28
N ALA A 93 42.18 -2.65 -6.53
CA ALA A 93 41.76 -1.35 -7.05
C ALA A 93 42.97 -0.43 -7.28
N VAL A 94 43.15 -0.01 -8.53
CA VAL A 94 44.17 0.95 -8.95
C VAL A 94 43.49 2.24 -9.40
N LYS A 95 44.00 3.39 -8.96
CA LYS A 95 43.54 4.69 -9.47
C LYS A 95 43.78 4.76 -10.98
N PRO A 96 42.82 5.22 -11.80
CA PRO A 96 43.02 5.34 -13.24
C PRO A 96 44.09 6.39 -13.58
N GLU A 97 44.79 6.21 -14.72
CA GLU A 97 45.93 7.06 -15.13
C GLU A 97 45.58 8.55 -15.30
N GLY A 98 44.30 8.90 -15.48
CA GLY A 98 43.81 10.28 -15.60
C GLY A 98 43.24 10.88 -14.31
N TRP A 99 43.47 10.25 -13.17
CA TRP A 99 42.99 10.74 -11.87
C TRP A 99 43.79 11.97 -11.42
N LEU A 100 43.15 13.13 -11.33
CA LEU A 100 43.77 14.39 -10.89
C LEU A 100 43.69 14.52 -9.36
N ASP A 101 44.68 13.98 -8.65
CA ASP A 101 44.76 14.05 -7.17
C ASP A 101 44.90 15.49 -6.62
N ASP A 102 45.40 16.42 -7.44
CA ASP A 102 45.64 17.82 -7.06
C ASP A 102 44.43 18.74 -7.31
N GLU A 103 43.39 18.25 -8.00
CA GLU A 103 42.20 19.07 -8.28
C GLU A 103 41.21 18.99 -7.10
N PRO A 104 40.66 20.12 -6.62
CA PRO A 104 39.69 20.09 -5.54
C PRO A 104 38.43 19.33 -5.97
N GLU A 105 37.97 18.40 -5.13
CA GLU A 105 36.73 17.61 -5.37
C GLU A 105 35.51 18.51 -5.60
N PHE A 106 35.50 19.69 -4.97
CA PHE A 106 34.45 20.69 -5.11
C PHE A 106 35.05 22.05 -5.40
N VAL A 107 34.45 22.76 -6.36
CA VAL A 107 34.74 24.16 -6.64
C VAL A 107 33.70 25.01 -5.90
N ALA A 108 34.15 25.94 -5.08
CA ALA A 108 33.25 26.88 -4.40
C ALA A 108 32.53 27.76 -5.43
N ASP A 109 31.22 27.96 -5.25
CA ASP A 109 30.45 28.85 -6.12
C ASP A 109 30.92 30.31 -5.92
N PRO A 110 31.49 30.96 -6.94
CA PRO A 110 31.97 32.33 -6.83
C PRO A 110 30.84 33.36 -6.59
N ALA A 111 29.57 32.99 -6.79
CA ALA A 111 28.42 33.82 -6.47
C ALA A 111 27.92 33.66 -5.02
N ALA A 112 28.41 32.66 -4.28
CA ALA A 112 27.99 32.41 -2.91
C ALA A 112 28.53 33.49 -1.96
N ASN A 113 27.63 34.28 -1.39
CA ASN A 113 27.92 35.19 -0.30
C ASN A 113 27.17 34.71 0.95
N LYS A 114 27.88 34.61 2.08
CA LYS A 114 27.25 34.32 3.37
C LYS A 114 26.30 35.48 3.73
N PRO A 115 25.01 35.24 3.97
CA PRO A 115 24.08 36.29 4.41
C PRO A 115 24.47 36.87 5.77
N ASP A 116 24.10 38.13 6.03
CA ASP A 116 24.40 38.82 7.30
C ASP A 116 23.75 38.16 8.54
N ASP A 117 22.73 37.31 8.35
CA ASP A 117 21.92 36.68 9.39
C ASP A 117 22.35 35.23 9.75
N TRP A 118 23.53 34.77 9.28
CA TRP A 118 24.10 33.46 9.67
C TRP A 118 25.12 33.56 10.81
#